data_AF-A0AAE0PJK6-F1
#
_entry.id   AF-A0AAE0PJK6-F1
#
_cell.length_a   1.000
_cell.length_b   1.000
_cell.length_c   1.000
_cell.angle_alpha   90.00
_cell.angle_beta   90.00
_cell.angle_gamma   90.00
#
_symmetry.space_group_name_H-M   'P 1'
#
loop_
_entity.id
_entity.type
_entity.pdbx_description
1 polymer ?
#
loop_
_entity_poly.entity_id
_entity_poly.type
_entity_poly.pdbx_seq_one_letter_code
_entity_poly.pdbx_strand_id
1 'polypeptide(L)'
;MVFTDTTTDPTMAMMANTTFTSALPPLPAYETRPLPDLLPWISDFWLSLILPHIAYWVVSLFFHIIDVYDLFPQYRLHTPEEISQRNLASRYEVARDVLLEQAIQIGTSAVLNLLDDQQLTGHENYEVGVWATRIRLAQRGLPTLLGLVGLNAGALSKNIAGSYPLLAGALAGGFYPSLFELDDTAGTVVPAFASWEILLAKFIYWIVIPCIKFWFAAFVLDSWQYLWHRAMHMNKWMYTKWHARHHRLYVPYAYGALYNHPVEGFVLDTLGAAIAYKCSFMTSREGMFFFVGSMMKTVDDHCGYALPFDPLQHITSNNAAYHDIHHQSWGIKTNFSQPFFTTWDRILGTMWKGDTTLKYERTRAAAASKKKGVKGEETQDE
;
A
#
# COMPACT_ATOMS: atom_id res chain seq x y z
N MET A 1 6.02 56.28 56.64
CA MET A 1 4.83 55.81 55.92
C MET A 1 5.02 56.23 54.47
N VAL A 2 5.65 55.38 53.66
CA VAL A 2 5.84 55.62 52.23
C VAL A 2 4.90 54.66 51.53
N PHE A 3 3.81 55.19 50.98
CA PHE A 3 2.93 54.44 50.08
C PHE A 3 3.59 54.41 48.71
N THR A 4 4.08 53.25 48.29
CA THR A 4 4.37 52.98 46.89
C THR A 4 3.07 52.53 46.23
N ASP A 5 2.47 53.42 45.47
CA ASP A 5 1.35 53.13 44.59
C ASP A 5 1.90 52.44 43.34
N THR A 6 1.81 51.10 43.28
CA THR A 6 2.06 50.33 42.07
C THR A 6 0.78 50.28 41.27
N THR A 7 0.50 51.33 40.50
CA THR A 7 -0.45 51.25 39.38
C THR A 7 0.20 50.39 38.29
N THR A 8 -0.14 49.10 38.26
CA THR A 8 0.11 48.25 37.09
C THR A 8 -0.66 48.82 35.92
N ASP A 9 0.07 49.25 34.88
CA ASP A 9 -0.51 49.84 33.68
C ASP A 9 -1.44 48.81 32.99
N PRO A 10 -2.76 49.07 32.91
CA PRO A 10 -3.72 48.13 32.34
C PRO A 10 -3.44 47.84 30.86
N THR A 11 -2.71 48.72 30.16
CA THR A 11 -2.29 48.50 28.77
C THR A 11 -1.22 47.42 28.64
N MET A 12 -0.27 47.31 29.59
CA MET A 12 0.71 46.21 29.62
C MET A 12 0.06 44.87 29.96
N ALA A 13 -0.91 44.84 30.87
CA ALA A 13 -1.67 43.64 31.19
C ALA A 13 -2.55 43.19 30.00
N MET A 14 -3.19 44.13 29.28
CA MET A 14 -3.93 43.83 28.06
C MET A 14 -3.01 43.34 26.93
N MET A 15 -1.87 43.98 26.69
CA MET A 15 -0.90 43.57 25.67
C MET A 15 -0.32 42.18 25.96
N ALA A 16 0.03 41.89 27.21
CA ALA A 16 0.47 40.55 27.63
C ALA A 16 -0.62 39.49 27.38
N ASN A 17 -1.87 39.79 27.75
CA ASN A 17 -3.00 38.87 27.56
C ASN A 17 -3.37 38.69 26.06
N THR A 18 -3.19 39.71 25.23
CA THR A 18 -3.44 39.65 23.77
C THR A 18 -2.34 38.88 23.03
N THR A 19 -1.09 38.97 23.52
CA THR A 19 0.05 38.22 22.97
C THR A 19 -0.06 36.73 23.31
N PHE A 20 -0.41 36.38 24.55
CA PHE A 20 -0.64 34.99 24.97
C PHE A 20 -1.81 34.31 24.23
N THR A 21 -2.85 35.07 23.89
CA THR A 21 -4.07 34.50 23.28
C THR A 21 -3.97 34.30 21.76
N SER A 22 -2.94 34.84 21.11
CA SER A 22 -2.61 34.58 19.69
C SER A 22 -1.43 33.62 19.50
N ALA A 23 -0.72 33.31 20.59
CA ALA A 23 0.42 32.41 20.60
C ALA A 23 -0.02 30.96 20.31
N LEU A 24 0.81 30.25 19.53
CA LEU A 24 0.61 28.83 19.27
C LEU A 24 1.09 28.03 20.50
N PRO A 25 0.45 26.89 20.81
CA PRO A 25 1.00 25.96 21.79
C PRO A 25 2.44 25.57 21.40
N PRO A 26 3.38 25.50 22.36
CA PRO A 26 4.73 25.07 22.08
C PRO A 26 4.75 23.60 21.63
N LEU A 27 5.76 23.23 20.84
CA LEU A 27 5.97 21.84 20.46
C LEU A 27 6.66 21.09 21.61
N PRO A 28 6.27 19.83 21.88
CA PRO A 28 6.89 19.05 22.96
C PRO A 28 8.36 18.77 22.64
N ALA A 29 9.24 18.90 23.62
CA ALA A 29 10.62 18.46 23.48
C ALA A 29 10.69 16.94 23.23
N TYR A 30 11.73 16.48 22.55
CA TYR A 30 11.95 15.06 22.28
C TYR A 30 13.43 14.71 22.28
N GLU A 31 13.70 13.44 22.58
CA GLU A 31 15.00 12.81 22.37
C GLU A 31 14.81 11.60 21.47
N THR A 32 15.69 11.44 20.48
CA THR A 32 15.63 10.31 19.57
C THR A 32 16.47 9.16 20.07
N ARG A 33 15.97 7.94 19.87
CA ARG A 33 16.71 6.69 20.10
C ARG A 33 16.46 5.70 18.96
N PRO A 34 17.33 4.70 18.76
CA PRO A 34 17.07 3.65 17.79
C PRO A 34 15.71 2.98 18.01
N LEU A 35 14.97 2.78 16.93
CA LEU A 35 13.69 2.07 16.96
C LEU A 35 13.95 0.60 17.35
N PRO A 36 13.36 0.09 18.44
CA PRO A 36 13.56 -1.31 18.85
C PRO A 36 12.87 -2.24 17.86
N ASP A 37 13.45 -3.42 17.59
CA ASP A 37 12.90 -4.41 16.65
C ASP A 37 11.41 -4.73 16.89
N LEU A 38 10.69 -5.05 15.81
CA LEU A 38 9.25 -5.32 15.85
C LEU A 38 8.94 -6.60 16.62
N LEU A 39 9.82 -7.59 16.52
CA LEU A 39 9.71 -8.89 17.19
C LEU A 39 10.94 -9.09 18.09
N PRO A 40 10.77 -9.57 19.33
CA PRO A 40 11.87 -9.65 20.29
C PRO A 40 12.92 -10.73 19.95
N TRP A 41 12.65 -11.59 18.96
CA TRP A 41 13.47 -12.77 18.62
C TRP A 41 14.12 -12.70 17.23
N ILE A 42 13.85 -11.64 16.45
CA ILE A 42 14.45 -11.44 15.13
C ILE A 42 14.57 -9.94 14.87
N SER A 43 15.74 -9.50 14.39
CA SER A 43 15.93 -8.10 14.05
C SER A 43 15.09 -7.69 12.85
N ASP A 44 14.71 -6.42 12.77
CA ASP A 44 13.95 -5.87 11.64
C ASP A 44 14.69 -6.07 10.31
N PHE A 45 16.04 -6.08 10.35
CA PHE A 45 16.87 -6.46 9.21
C PHE A 45 16.49 -7.85 8.69
N TRP A 46 16.68 -8.90 9.50
CA TRP A 46 16.40 -10.27 9.05
C TRP A 46 14.93 -10.52 8.76
N LEU A 47 14.05 -9.89 9.54
CA LEU A 47 12.60 -9.98 9.33
C LEU A 47 12.21 -9.43 7.95
N SER A 48 12.73 -8.25 7.56
CA SER A 48 12.43 -7.63 6.27
C SER A 48 12.91 -8.45 5.08
N LEU A 49 13.98 -9.24 5.26
CA LEU A 49 14.53 -10.12 4.24
C LEU A 49 13.65 -11.35 4.02
N ILE A 50 13.07 -11.93 5.07
CA ILE A 50 12.36 -13.23 4.96
C ILE A 50 10.84 -13.09 4.89
N LEU A 51 10.26 -12.06 5.51
CA LEU A 51 8.81 -11.96 5.72
C LEU A 51 7.99 -11.93 4.42
N PRO A 52 8.36 -11.16 3.37
CA PRO A 52 7.61 -11.17 2.11
C PRO A 52 7.58 -12.57 1.45
N HIS A 53 8.66 -13.33 1.58
CA HIS A 53 8.78 -14.68 1.01
C HIS A 53 7.98 -15.71 1.82
N ILE A 54 7.94 -15.57 3.15
CA ILE A 54 7.03 -16.36 3.99
C ILE A 54 5.59 -16.10 3.58
N ALA A 55 5.20 -14.83 3.41
CA ALA A 55 3.85 -14.47 2.96
C ALA A 55 3.53 -15.05 1.57
N TYR A 56 4.48 -14.97 0.62
CA TYR A 56 4.37 -15.58 -0.71
C TYR A 56 4.02 -17.06 -0.61
N TRP A 57 4.78 -17.83 0.18
CA TRP A 57 4.57 -19.28 0.30
C TRP A 57 3.32 -19.62 1.09
N VAL A 58 2.95 -18.85 2.13
CA VAL A 58 1.71 -19.06 2.87
C VAL A 58 0.48 -18.91 1.97
N VAL A 59 0.40 -17.81 1.20
CA VAL A 59 -0.73 -17.59 0.27
C VAL A 59 -0.69 -18.61 -0.88
N SER A 60 0.49 -18.90 -1.40
CA SER A 60 0.68 -19.92 -2.43
C SER A 60 0.19 -21.30 -2.02
N LEU A 61 0.56 -21.74 -0.81
CA LEU A 61 0.17 -23.04 -0.27
C LEU A 61 -1.31 -23.08 0.06
N PHE A 62 -1.90 -21.98 0.52
CA PHE A 62 -3.34 -21.87 0.71
C PHE A 62 -4.10 -22.19 -0.59
N PHE A 63 -3.78 -21.51 -1.69
CA PHE A 63 -4.42 -21.80 -2.99
C PHE A 63 -4.02 -23.16 -3.55
N HIS A 64 -2.81 -23.64 -3.27
CA HIS A 64 -2.40 -24.99 -3.66
C HIS A 64 -3.23 -26.07 -2.96
N ILE A 65 -3.55 -25.89 -1.67
CA ILE A 65 -4.45 -26.79 -0.92
C ILE A 65 -5.85 -26.75 -1.53
N ILE A 66 -6.38 -25.56 -1.84
CA ILE A 66 -7.67 -25.41 -2.52
C ILE A 66 -7.66 -26.20 -3.85
N ASP A 67 -6.59 -26.10 -4.62
CA ASP A 67 -6.45 -26.79 -5.90
C ASP A 67 -6.37 -28.32 -5.77
N VAL A 68 -5.48 -28.82 -4.90
CA VAL A 68 -5.25 -30.26 -4.73
C VAL A 68 -6.47 -30.98 -4.16
N TYR A 69 -7.19 -30.35 -3.24
CA TYR A 69 -8.39 -30.94 -2.63
C TYR A 69 -9.69 -30.60 -3.38
N ASP A 70 -9.59 -29.93 -4.53
CA ASP A 70 -10.74 -29.49 -5.32
C ASP A 70 -11.78 -28.71 -4.52
N LEU A 71 -11.32 -27.81 -3.65
CA LEU A 71 -12.19 -26.95 -2.85
C LEU A 71 -12.67 -25.81 -3.75
N PHE A 72 -13.99 -25.62 -3.82
CA PHE A 72 -14.63 -24.56 -4.61
C PHE A 72 -14.39 -24.60 -6.14
N PRO A 73 -14.64 -25.74 -6.81
CA PRO A 73 -14.43 -25.88 -8.26
C PRO A 73 -15.25 -24.89 -9.09
N GLN A 74 -16.39 -24.40 -8.57
CA GLN A 74 -17.24 -23.41 -9.24
C GLN A 74 -16.59 -22.03 -9.42
N TYR A 75 -15.51 -21.72 -8.68
CA TYR A 75 -14.78 -20.45 -8.78
C TYR A 75 -13.41 -20.61 -9.47
N ARG A 76 -13.05 -21.82 -9.90
CA ARG A 76 -11.80 -22.09 -10.60
C ARG A 76 -11.90 -21.63 -12.07
N LEU A 77 -10.84 -21.00 -12.58
CA LEU A 77 -10.81 -20.48 -13.95
C LEU A 77 -10.62 -21.57 -15.03
N HIS A 78 -9.78 -22.57 -14.74
CA HIS A 78 -9.42 -23.67 -15.65
C HIS A 78 -9.57 -25.03 -15.00
N THR A 79 -9.83 -26.09 -15.75
CA THR A 79 -9.91 -27.44 -15.19
C THR A 79 -8.53 -28.02 -14.87
N PRO A 80 -8.42 -29.04 -13.98
CA PRO A 80 -7.15 -29.73 -13.73
C PRO A 80 -6.50 -30.33 -14.99
N GLU A 81 -7.31 -30.72 -15.97
CA GLU A 81 -6.82 -31.18 -17.28
C GLU A 81 -6.15 -30.06 -18.06
N GLU A 82 -6.72 -28.85 -18.05
CA GLU A 82 -6.09 -27.70 -18.70
C GLU A 82 -4.75 -27.36 -18.04
N ILE A 83 -4.70 -27.37 -16.70
CA ILE A 83 -3.45 -27.11 -15.94
C ILE A 83 -2.36 -28.10 -16.33
N SER A 84 -2.68 -29.40 -16.37
CA SER A 84 -1.70 -30.46 -16.65
C SER A 84 -1.27 -30.55 -18.11
N GLN A 85 -2.15 -30.18 -19.05
CA GLN A 85 -1.89 -30.35 -20.49
C GLN A 85 -1.32 -29.10 -21.18
N ARG A 86 -1.58 -27.90 -20.64
CA ARG A 86 -1.25 -26.64 -21.33
C ARG A 86 0.03 -25.99 -20.81
N ASN A 87 0.39 -26.22 -19.55
CA ASN A 87 1.61 -25.68 -18.97
C ASN A 87 2.84 -26.43 -19.51
N LEU A 88 3.84 -25.67 -19.97
CA LEU A 88 5.06 -26.19 -20.59
C LEU A 88 6.23 -26.28 -19.60
N ALA A 89 6.03 -25.88 -18.35
CA ALA A 89 7.01 -25.97 -17.28
C ALA A 89 6.50 -26.95 -16.21
N SER A 90 7.41 -27.81 -15.73
CA SER A 90 7.10 -28.68 -14.60
C SER A 90 6.98 -27.90 -13.30
N ARG A 91 6.21 -28.43 -12.35
CA ARG A 91 6.07 -27.85 -11.01
C ARG A 91 7.41 -27.66 -10.30
N TYR A 92 8.36 -28.58 -10.51
CA TYR A 92 9.72 -28.51 -9.96
C TYR A 92 10.55 -27.39 -10.59
N GLU A 93 10.55 -27.26 -11.92
CA GLU A 93 11.23 -26.14 -12.60
C GLU A 93 10.71 -24.80 -12.08
N VAL A 94 9.39 -24.68 -11.91
CA VAL A 94 8.76 -23.47 -11.39
C VAL A 94 9.21 -23.16 -9.97
N ALA A 95 9.12 -24.14 -9.06
CA ALA A 95 9.55 -23.94 -7.67
C ALA A 95 11.04 -23.56 -7.56
N ARG A 96 11.91 -24.19 -8.34
CA ARG A 96 13.34 -23.87 -8.39
C ARG A 96 13.58 -22.43 -8.85
N ASP A 97 12.96 -22.00 -9.94
CA ASP A 97 13.17 -20.66 -10.50
C ASP A 97 12.58 -19.58 -9.58
N VAL A 98 11.46 -19.85 -8.92
CA VAL A 98 10.91 -18.97 -7.87
C VAL A 98 11.90 -18.80 -6.73
N LEU A 99 12.52 -19.88 -6.22
CA LEU A 99 13.52 -19.77 -5.16
C LEU A 99 14.77 -18.98 -5.61
N LEU A 100 15.15 -19.09 -6.88
CA LEU A 100 16.23 -18.28 -7.44
C LEU A 100 15.87 -16.79 -7.46
N GLU A 101 14.65 -16.44 -7.88
CA GLU A 101 14.16 -15.06 -7.86
C GLU A 101 14.08 -14.51 -6.43
N GLN A 102 13.60 -15.31 -5.48
CA GLN A 102 13.57 -14.93 -4.07
C GLN A 102 14.97 -14.71 -3.50
N ALA A 103 15.98 -15.46 -3.93
CA ALA A 103 17.36 -15.21 -3.53
C ALA A 103 17.88 -13.84 -4.03
N ILE A 104 17.49 -13.44 -5.24
CA ILE A 104 17.81 -12.10 -5.80
C ILE A 104 17.09 -11.00 -5.01
N GLN A 105 15.81 -11.22 -4.67
CA GLN A 105 15.01 -10.30 -3.87
C GLN A 105 15.58 -10.13 -2.46
N ILE A 106 15.98 -11.22 -1.79
CA ILE A 106 16.65 -11.19 -0.49
C ILE A 106 17.95 -10.39 -0.56
N GLY A 107 18.79 -10.65 -1.57
CA GLY A 107 20.04 -9.90 -1.77
C GLY A 107 19.80 -8.41 -1.98
N THR A 108 18.80 -8.05 -2.79
CA THR A 108 18.43 -6.65 -3.03
C THR A 108 17.86 -5.99 -1.78
N SER A 109 17.01 -6.69 -1.03
CA SER A 109 16.47 -6.20 0.26
C SER A 109 17.58 -5.96 1.28
N ALA A 110 18.58 -6.84 1.35
CA ALA A 110 19.76 -6.65 2.20
C ALA A 110 20.52 -5.38 1.81
N VAL A 111 20.76 -5.16 0.51
CA VAL A 111 21.41 -3.92 0.02
C VAL A 111 20.57 -2.68 0.37
N LEU A 112 19.25 -2.72 0.16
CA LEU A 112 18.36 -1.59 0.49
C LEU A 112 18.42 -1.23 1.98
N ASN A 113 18.36 -2.24 2.86
CA ASN A 113 18.45 -2.05 4.30
C ASN A 113 19.82 -1.49 4.73
N LEU A 114 20.92 -1.93 4.10
CA LEU A 114 22.26 -1.41 4.39
C LEU A 114 22.46 0.03 3.91
N LEU A 115 21.65 0.48 2.94
CA LEU A 115 21.64 1.85 2.43
C LEU A 115 20.63 2.76 3.14
N ASP A 116 19.73 2.19 3.94
CA ASP A 116 18.77 2.97 4.73
C ASP A 116 19.44 3.50 6.00
N ASP A 117 19.08 4.72 6.37
CA ASP A 117 19.45 5.26 7.67
C ASP A 117 18.78 4.45 8.80
N GLN A 118 19.46 4.36 9.94
CA GLN A 118 18.90 3.73 11.12
C GLN A 118 17.62 4.47 11.53
N GLN A 119 16.51 3.73 11.63
CA GLN A 119 15.25 4.30 12.09
C GLN A 119 15.32 4.70 13.57
N LEU A 120 14.82 5.89 13.85
CA LEU A 120 14.76 6.46 15.19
C LEU A 120 13.31 6.61 15.62
N THR A 121 13.08 6.60 16.94
CA THR A 121 11.79 6.85 17.60
C THR A 121 11.96 7.86 18.72
N GLY A 122 10.87 8.38 19.27
CA GLY A 122 10.84 9.37 20.35
C GLY A 122 10.39 10.76 19.91
N HIS A 123 10.35 11.02 18.59
CA HIS A 123 9.96 12.30 18.00
C HIS A 123 8.48 12.35 17.56
N GLU A 124 7.70 11.29 17.78
CA GLU A 124 6.34 11.17 17.23
C GLU A 124 5.38 12.20 17.81
N ASN A 125 5.47 12.50 19.11
CA ASN A 125 4.64 13.53 19.74
C ASN A 125 4.98 14.93 19.23
N TYR A 126 6.25 15.18 18.91
CA TYR A 126 6.68 16.42 18.27
C TYR A 126 6.07 16.55 16.88
N GLU A 127 6.17 15.52 16.03
CA GLU A 127 5.58 15.52 14.69
C GLU A 127 4.05 15.67 14.70
N VAL A 128 3.37 15.01 15.65
CA VAL A 128 1.94 15.23 15.90
C VAL A 128 1.67 16.68 16.29
N GLY A 129 2.49 17.28 17.15
CA GLY A 129 2.41 18.71 17.51
C GLY A 129 2.60 19.63 16.31
N VAL A 130 3.51 19.31 15.39
CA VAL A 130 3.71 20.05 14.13
C VAL A 130 2.43 20.01 13.29
N TRP A 131 1.77 18.86 13.17
CA TRP A 131 0.49 18.76 12.47
C TRP A 131 -0.64 19.50 13.18
N ALA A 132 -0.71 19.44 14.52
CA ALA A 132 -1.67 20.21 15.30
C ALA A 132 -1.48 21.72 15.09
N THR A 133 -0.22 22.17 15.00
CA THR A 133 0.13 23.56 14.65
C THR A 133 -0.38 23.92 13.26
N ARG A 134 -0.16 23.06 12.25
CA ARG A 134 -0.66 23.27 10.88
C ARG A 134 -2.17 23.34 10.83
N ILE A 135 -2.87 22.48 11.59
CA ILE A 135 -4.33 22.49 11.72
C ILE A 135 -4.79 23.82 12.33
N ARG A 136 -4.22 24.23 13.48
CA ARG A 136 -4.53 25.50 14.14
C ARG A 136 -4.32 26.70 13.22
N LEU A 137 -3.24 26.69 12.43
CA LEU A 137 -2.95 27.74 11.45
C LEU A 137 -3.96 27.73 10.29
N ALA A 138 -4.28 26.57 9.72
CA ALA A 138 -5.28 26.46 8.67
C ALA A 138 -6.66 26.93 9.15
N GLN A 139 -6.99 26.65 10.40
CA GLN A 139 -8.23 27.05 11.02
C GLN A 139 -8.41 28.57 11.12
N ARG A 140 -7.33 29.36 11.15
CA ARG A 140 -7.40 30.83 11.10
C ARG A 140 -8.10 31.35 9.84
N GLY A 141 -8.14 30.56 8.76
CA GLY A 141 -8.89 30.88 7.55
C GLY A 141 -10.40 30.64 7.64
N LEU A 142 -10.87 29.85 8.61
CA LEU A 142 -12.28 29.45 8.71
C LEU A 142 -13.25 30.64 8.84
N PRO A 143 -12.99 31.68 9.67
CA PRO A 143 -13.87 32.85 9.75
C PRO A 143 -14.04 33.54 8.39
N THR A 144 -12.96 33.68 7.63
CA THR A 144 -12.97 34.27 6.29
C THR A 144 -13.80 33.42 5.33
N LEU A 145 -13.58 32.09 5.32
CA LEU A 145 -14.32 31.17 4.46
C LEU A 145 -15.83 31.18 4.76
N LEU A 146 -16.21 31.22 6.04
CA LEU A 146 -17.61 31.35 6.45
C LEU A 146 -18.20 32.71 6.03
N GLY A 147 -17.40 33.78 6.11
CA GLY A 147 -17.80 35.10 5.63
C GLY A 147 -18.14 35.13 4.13
N LEU A 148 -17.42 34.35 3.30
CA LEU A 148 -17.68 34.26 1.85
C LEU A 148 -19.07 33.67 1.53
N VAL A 149 -19.65 32.89 2.44
CA VAL A 149 -21.00 32.32 2.30
C VAL A 149 -22.04 33.05 3.15
N GLY A 150 -21.71 34.26 3.64
CA GLY A 150 -22.62 35.12 4.40
C GLY A 150 -22.77 34.77 5.88
N LEU A 151 -21.91 33.90 6.43
CA LEU A 151 -21.94 33.51 7.84
C LEU A 151 -20.98 34.36 8.69
N ASN A 152 -21.51 34.94 9.77
CA ASN A 152 -20.68 35.69 10.74
C ASN A 152 -20.11 34.72 11.80
N ALA A 153 -18.91 34.21 11.55
CA ALA A 153 -18.26 33.24 12.43
C ALA A 153 -18.04 33.75 13.86
N GLY A 154 -17.73 35.04 14.03
CA GLY A 154 -17.56 35.66 15.35
C GLY A 154 -18.87 35.72 16.15
N ALA A 155 -20.00 36.03 15.50
CA ALA A 155 -21.31 36.01 16.15
C ALA A 155 -21.71 34.58 16.53
N LEU A 156 -21.52 33.62 15.62
CA LEU A 156 -21.81 32.20 15.89
C LEU A 156 -20.97 31.67 17.05
N SER A 157 -19.67 31.96 17.05
CA SER A 157 -18.74 31.60 18.12
C SER A 157 -19.22 32.11 19.48
N LYS A 158 -19.55 33.41 19.58
CA LYS A 158 -20.05 34.01 20.83
C LYS A 158 -21.34 33.36 21.33
N ASN A 159 -22.27 33.05 20.42
CA ASN A 159 -23.55 32.46 20.79
C ASN A 159 -23.44 31.06 21.40
N ILE A 160 -22.45 30.27 20.96
CA ILE A 160 -22.29 28.88 21.40
C ILE A 160 -21.19 28.69 22.46
N ALA A 161 -20.40 29.73 22.77
CA ALA A 161 -19.23 29.65 23.65
C ALA A 161 -19.52 29.07 25.03
N GLY A 162 -20.70 29.34 25.60
CA GLY A 162 -21.08 28.82 26.92
C GLY A 162 -21.39 27.32 26.94
N SER A 163 -21.87 26.76 25.84
CA SER A 163 -22.27 25.34 25.75
C SER A 163 -21.25 24.47 25.02
N TYR A 164 -20.54 25.06 24.06
CA TYR A 164 -19.60 24.37 23.18
C TYR A 164 -18.31 25.19 23.00
N PRO A 165 -17.49 25.34 24.07
CA PRO A 165 -16.32 26.21 24.05
C PRO A 165 -15.27 25.82 23.00
N LEU A 166 -15.10 24.50 22.74
CA LEU A 166 -14.19 24.03 21.68
C LEU A 166 -14.71 24.37 20.28
N LEU A 167 -16.01 24.27 20.03
CA LEU A 167 -16.59 24.64 18.74
C LEU A 167 -16.61 26.17 18.56
N ALA A 168 -16.82 26.92 19.64
CA ALA A 168 -16.72 28.37 19.61
C ALA A 168 -15.30 28.83 19.25
N GLY A 169 -14.28 28.24 19.88
CA GLY A 169 -12.89 28.48 19.50
C GLY A 169 -12.58 28.00 18.09
N ALA A 170 -13.23 26.91 17.65
CA ALA A 170 -13.17 26.42 16.29
C ALA A 170 -13.56 27.53 15.28
N LEU A 171 -14.78 28.05 15.44
CA LEU A 171 -15.38 29.11 14.64
C LEU A 171 -14.66 30.46 14.77
N ALA A 172 -14.01 30.72 15.91
CA ALA A 172 -13.20 31.91 16.13
C ALA A 172 -11.81 31.83 15.46
N GLY A 173 -11.57 30.83 14.61
CA GLY A 173 -10.32 30.71 13.85
C GLY A 173 -9.15 30.20 14.67
N GLY A 174 -9.42 29.38 15.70
CA GLY A 174 -8.37 28.75 16.52
C GLY A 174 -8.06 29.52 17.79
N PHE A 175 -8.94 30.45 18.17
CA PHE A 175 -8.82 31.24 19.38
C PHE A 175 -9.50 30.50 20.54
N TYR A 176 -8.70 29.97 21.47
CA TYR A 176 -9.18 29.22 22.62
C TYR A 176 -8.73 29.89 23.92
N PRO A 177 -9.50 30.86 24.45
CA PRO A 177 -9.07 31.73 25.55
C PRO A 177 -8.98 31.01 26.91
N SER A 178 -9.42 29.76 27.00
CA SER A 178 -9.42 28.96 28.23
C SER A 178 -8.59 27.68 28.11
N LEU A 179 -7.91 27.47 26.98
CA LEU A 179 -7.08 26.27 26.77
C LEU A 179 -5.62 26.58 27.04
N PHE A 180 -5.19 26.21 28.24
CA PHE A 180 -3.81 26.27 28.67
C PHE A 180 -3.42 24.98 29.36
N GLU A 181 -2.13 24.66 29.33
CA GLU A 181 -1.52 23.55 30.05
C GLU A 181 -0.26 24.01 30.76
N LEU A 182 0.21 23.23 31.73
CA LEU A 182 1.49 23.48 32.38
C LEU A 182 2.59 22.85 31.51
N ASP A 183 3.56 23.65 31.07
CA ASP A 183 4.78 23.11 30.48
C ASP A 183 5.65 22.54 31.61
N ASP A 184 5.73 21.22 31.69
CA ASP A 184 6.53 20.50 32.70
C ASP A 184 8.03 20.85 32.64
N THR A 185 8.51 21.36 31.50
CA THR A 185 9.93 21.71 31.29
C THR A 185 10.25 23.11 31.81
N ALA A 186 9.41 24.10 31.47
CA ALA A 186 9.60 25.49 31.88
C ALA A 186 8.92 25.84 33.21
N GLY A 187 8.00 24.99 33.68
CA GLY A 187 7.15 25.26 34.85
C GLY A 187 6.18 26.42 34.63
N THR A 188 5.87 26.76 33.37
CA THR A 188 5.03 27.91 33.01
C THR A 188 3.72 27.47 32.36
N VAL A 189 2.66 28.27 32.53
CA VAL A 189 1.37 28.02 31.88
C VAL A 189 1.46 28.50 30.42
N VAL A 190 1.24 27.59 29.48
CA VAL A 190 1.33 27.82 28.04
C VAL A 190 0.00 27.51 27.34
N PRO A 191 -0.29 28.10 26.16
CA PRO A 191 -1.47 27.73 25.40
C PRO A 191 -1.47 26.25 25.04
N ALA A 192 -2.64 25.62 25.02
CA ALA A 192 -2.80 24.20 24.67
C ALA A 192 -3.55 24.00 23.34
N PHE A 193 -3.34 22.84 22.72
CA PHE A 193 -4.16 22.39 21.60
C PHE A 193 -5.52 21.87 22.10
N ALA A 194 -6.57 22.09 21.31
CA ALA A 194 -7.84 21.44 21.54
C ALA A 194 -7.71 19.93 21.29
N SER A 195 -8.46 19.13 22.04
CA SER A 195 -8.41 17.66 21.93
C SER A 195 -8.67 17.14 20.51
N TRP A 196 -9.58 17.79 19.77
CA TRP A 196 -9.87 17.44 18.39
C TRP A 196 -8.72 17.78 17.43
N GLU A 197 -7.94 18.83 17.69
CA GLU A 197 -6.78 19.20 16.88
C GLU A 197 -5.70 18.14 17.01
N ILE A 198 -5.44 17.68 18.24
CA ILE A 198 -4.50 16.58 18.51
C ILE A 198 -5.01 15.27 17.89
N LEU A 199 -6.31 14.96 18.00
CA LEU A 199 -6.87 13.74 17.41
C LEU A 199 -6.73 13.75 15.88
N LEU A 200 -7.06 14.87 15.24
CA LEU A 200 -6.90 15.04 13.80
C LEU A 200 -5.42 14.99 13.39
N ALA A 201 -4.52 15.61 14.16
CA ALA A 201 -3.09 15.55 13.91
C ALA A 201 -2.55 14.11 13.99
N LYS A 202 -2.97 13.34 15.01
CA LYS A 202 -2.65 11.91 15.12
C LYS A 202 -3.19 11.12 13.94
N PHE A 203 -4.44 11.38 13.53
CA PHE A 203 -5.02 10.71 12.37
C PHE A 203 -4.24 11.03 11.08
N ILE A 204 -3.84 12.29 10.87
CA ILE A 204 -3.02 12.67 9.72
C ILE A 204 -1.67 11.95 9.77
N TYR A 205 -0.98 12.03 10.91
CA TYR A 205 0.36 11.47 11.07
C TYR A 205 0.39 9.94 10.95
N TRP A 206 -0.48 9.24 11.70
CA TRP A 206 -0.44 7.78 11.81
C TRP A 206 -1.19 7.05 10.70
N ILE A 207 -2.16 7.70 10.04
CA ILE A 207 -3.02 7.05 9.04
C ILE A 207 -2.85 7.71 7.67
N VAL A 208 -3.13 9.00 7.54
CA VAL A 208 -3.17 9.66 6.22
C VAL A 208 -1.81 9.64 5.54
N ILE A 209 -0.73 9.98 6.25
CA ILE A 209 0.62 10.02 5.68
C ILE A 209 1.06 8.62 5.20
N PRO A 210 1.03 7.56 6.03
CA PRO A 210 1.31 6.21 5.55
C PRO A 210 0.42 5.80 4.38
N CYS A 211 -0.90 6.04 4.44
CA CYS A 211 -1.79 5.69 3.32
C CYS A 211 -1.40 6.38 2.01
N ILE A 212 -1.00 7.66 2.05
CA ILE A 212 -0.50 8.38 0.88
C ILE A 212 0.79 7.75 0.36
N LYS A 213 1.73 7.39 1.24
CA LYS A 213 2.98 6.71 0.85
C LYS A 213 2.70 5.36 0.18
N PHE A 214 1.84 4.53 0.76
CA PHE A 214 1.45 3.22 0.20
C PHE A 214 0.75 3.37 -1.14
N TRP A 215 -0.18 4.30 -1.26
CA TRP A 215 -0.85 4.58 -2.53
C TRP A 215 0.13 5.06 -3.60
N PHE A 216 1.06 5.97 -3.24
CA PHE A 216 2.07 6.46 -4.17
C PHE A 216 3.05 5.37 -4.57
N ALA A 217 3.49 4.51 -3.65
CA ALA A 217 4.33 3.35 -3.96
C ALA A 217 3.61 2.38 -4.91
N ALA A 218 2.33 2.07 -4.66
CA ALA A 218 1.53 1.24 -5.55
C ALA A 218 1.42 1.87 -6.96
N PHE A 219 1.20 3.18 -7.05
CA PHE A 219 1.19 3.90 -8.32
C PHE A 219 2.53 3.81 -9.06
N VAL A 220 3.66 4.00 -8.37
CA VAL A 220 5.01 3.90 -8.97
C VAL A 220 5.27 2.48 -9.44
N LEU A 221 4.94 1.47 -8.63
CA LEU A 221 5.13 0.06 -8.97
C LEU A 221 4.28 -0.35 -10.19
N ASP A 222 2.98 -0.02 -10.18
CA ASP A 222 2.08 -0.29 -11.30
C ASP A 222 2.57 0.35 -12.60
N SER A 223 3.06 1.59 -12.52
CA SER A 223 3.60 2.32 -13.67
C SER A 223 4.86 1.65 -14.21
N TRP A 224 5.78 1.28 -13.32
CA TRP A 224 7.01 0.60 -13.68
C TRP A 224 6.74 -0.75 -14.34
N GLN A 225 5.94 -1.59 -13.68
CA GLN A 225 5.63 -2.92 -14.16
C GLN A 225 4.84 -2.87 -15.47
N TYR A 226 3.82 -2.02 -15.58
CA TYR A 226 3.08 -1.89 -16.84
C TYR A 226 3.98 -1.53 -18.03
N LEU A 227 4.87 -0.54 -17.86
CA LEU A 227 5.74 -0.09 -18.94
C LEU A 227 6.71 -1.20 -19.39
N TRP A 228 7.37 -1.86 -18.44
CA TRP A 228 8.29 -2.95 -18.75
C TRP A 228 7.58 -4.19 -19.29
N HIS A 229 6.46 -4.57 -18.69
CA HIS A 229 5.67 -5.71 -19.13
C HIS A 229 5.19 -5.52 -20.57
N ARG A 230 4.60 -4.37 -20.88
CA ARG A 230 4.21 -4.03 -22.25
C ARG A 230 5.41 -3.97 -23.18
N ALA A 231 6.53 -3.37 -22.78
CA ALA A 231 7.75 -3.35 -23.60
C ALA A 231 8.23 -4.77 -23.94
N MET A 232 8.22 -5.67 -22.96
CA MET A 232 8.61 -7.07 -23.14
C MET A 232 7.69 -7.81 -24.12
N HIS A 233 6.38 -7.54 -24.13
CA HIS A 233 5.46 -8.13 -25.11
C HIS A 233 5.55 -7.53 -26.51
N MET A 234 5.79 -6.23 -26.60
CA MET A 234 5.78 -5.50 -27.87
C MET A 234 7.12 -5.62 -28.60
N ASN A 235 8.21 -5.90 -27.89
CA ASN A 235 9.51 -6.16 -28.47
C ASN A 235 9.78 -7.68 -28.59
N LYS A 236 9.89 -8.18 -29.83
CA LYS A 236 10.11 -9.61 -30.11
C LYS A 236 11.34 -10.19 -29.40
N TRP A 237 12.43 -9.44 -29.31
CA TRP A 237 13.65 -9.92 -28.66
C TRP A 237 13.45 -10.05 -27.15
N MET A 238 12.88 -9.03 -26.49
CA MET A 238 12.59 -9.06 -25.06
C MET A 238 11.60 -10.19 -24.71
N TYR A 239 10.54 -10.35 -25.51
CA TYR A 239 9.59 -11.44 -25.35
C TYR A 239 10.29 -12.79 -25.40
N THR A 240 10.97 -13.09 -26.52
CA THR A 240 11.56 -14.42 -26.74
C THR A 240 12.71 -14.76 -25.79
N LYS A 241 13.44 -13.76 -25.29
CA LYS A 241 14.58 -13.98 -24.39
C LYS A 241 14.21 -14.02 -22.92
N TRP A 242 13.25 -13.21 -22.49
CA TRP A 242 12.91 -13.06 -21.09
C TRP A 242 11.48 -13.55 -20.83
N HIS A 243 10.50 -12.81 -21.33
CA HIS A 243 9.11 -12.93 -20.90
C HIS A 243 8.37 -14.19 -21.38
N ALA A 244 8.81 -14.81 -22.48
CA ALA A 244 8.26 -16.08 -22.97
C ALA A 244 8.45 -17.23 -21.97
N ARG A 245 9.40 -17.11 -21.03
CA ARG A 245 9.55 -18.08 -19.93
C ARG A 245 8.34 -18.06 -19.01
N HIS A 246 7.91 -16.87 -18.58
CA HIS A 246 6.72 -16.68 -17.75
C HIS A 246 5.47 -17.27 -18.42
N HIS A 247 5.29 -16.98 -19.71
CA HIS A 247 4.20 -17.52 -20.54
C HIS A 247 4.30 -19.01 -20.90
N ARG A 248 5.27 -19.76 -20.36
CA ARG A 248 5.19 -21.23 -20.36
C ARG A 248 4.07 -21.72 -19.43
N LEU A 249 3.58 -20.88 -18.52
CA LEU A 249 2.44 -21.13 -17.65
C LEU A 249 1.14 -20.54 -18.22
N TYR A 250 0.64 -21.12 -19.31
CA TYR A 250 -0.63 -20.72 -19.96
C TYR A 250 -1.86 -20.79 -19.05
N VAL A 251 -1.81 -21.64 -18.03
CA VAL A 251 -2.79 -21.73 -16.97
C VAL A 251 -2.08 -21.38 -15.66
N PRO A 252 -2.12 -20.10 -15.26
CA PRO A 252 -1.47 -19.63 -14.04
C PRO A 252 -1.95 -20.39 -12.81
N TYR A 253 -1.05 -20.54 -11.84
CA TYR A 253 -1.34 -21.05 -10.51
C TYR A 253 -0.48 -20.32 -9.48
N ALA A 254 -0.95 -20.28 -8.23
CA ALA A 254 -0.48 -19.36 -7.19
C ALA A 254 1.05 -19.26 -7.02
N TYR A 255 1.75 -20.37 -6.77
CA TYR A 255 3.22 -20.32 -6.58
C TYR A 255 4.01 -20.15 -7.87
N GLY A 256 3.36 -20.13 -9.04
CA GLY A 256 3.97 -19.81 -10.33
C GLY A 256 4.08 -18.31 -10.59
N ALA A 257 3.59 -17.47 -9.69
CA ALA A 257 3.56 -16.01 -9.82
C ALA A 257 4.94 -15.37 -10.10
N LEU A 258 6.02 -15.92 -9.53
CA LEU A 258 7.40 -15.45 -9.76
C LEU A 258 8.18 -16.35 -10.72
N TYR A 259 7.51 -17.13 -11.57
CA TYR A 259 8.17 -17.97 -12.56
C TYR A 259 8.69 -17.14 -13.75
N ASN A 260 9.74 -16.37 -13.51
CA ASN A 260 10.25 -15.37 -14.44
C ASN A 260 11.66 -15.73 -14.90
N HIS A 261 12.10 -15.16 -16.01
CA HIS A 261 13.53 -15.16 -16.30
C HIS A 261 14.24 -14.25 -15.26
N PRO A 262 15.43 -14.60 -14.72
CA PRO A 262 16.04 -13.80 -13.64
C PRO A 262 16.26 -12.31 -13.94
N VAL A 263 16.57 -11.99 -15.20
CA VAL A 263 16.69 -10.59 -15.65
C VAL A 263 15.35 -9.86 -15.62
N GLU A 264 14.27 -10.54 -16.00
CA GLU A 264 12.94 -9.98 -15.98
C GLU A 264 12.44 -9.83 -14.54
N GLY A 265 12.56 -10.87 -13.71
CA GLY A 265 12.17 -10.79 -12.29
C GLY A 265 12.94 -9.68 -11.57
N PHE A 266 14.24 -9.54 -11.84
CA PHE A 266 15.01 -8.41 -11.32
C PHE A 266 14.48 -7.05 -11.81
N VAL A 267 14.33 -6.86 -13.13
CA VAL A 267 13.96 -5.56 -13.69
C VAL A 267 12.52 -5.18 -13.34
N LEU A 268 11.57 -6.10 -13.52
CA LEU A 268 10.14 -5.85 -13.39
C LEU A 268 9.70 -5.87 -11.92
N ASP A 269 10.07 -6.92 -11.18
CA ASP A 269 9.59 -7.13 -9.81
C ASP A 269 10.50 -6.44 -8.80
N THR A 270 11.75 -6.89 -8.72
CA THR A 270 12.67 -6.52 -7.63
C THR A 270 13.07 -5.05 -7.67
N LEU A 271 13.54 -4.57 -8.83
CA LEU A 271 13.95 -3.18 -9.03
C LEU A 271 12.74 -2.24 -9.00
N GLY A 272 11.60 -2.65 -9.58
CA GLY A 272 10.36 -1.88 -9.53
C GLY A 272 9.90 -1.63 -8.10
N ALA A 273 9.87 -2.68 -7.27
CA ALA A 273 9.51 -2.58 -5.86
C ALA A 273 10.50 -1.71 -5.07
N ALA A 274 11.81 -1.85 -5.34
CA ALA A 274 12.85 -1.02 -4.72
C ALA A 274 12.68 0.48 -5.04
N ILE A 275 12.38 0.81 -6.30
CA ILE A 275 12.12 2.19 -6.74
C ILE A 275 10.85 2.73 -6.08
N ALA A 276 9.76 1.96 -6.06
CA ALA A 276 8.52 2.36 -5.40
C ALA A 276 8.70 2.65 -3.90
N TYR A 277 9.47 1.80 -3.21
CA TYR A 277 9.84 1.97 -1.81
C TYR A 277 10.61 3.28 -1.57
N LYS A 278 11.68 3.52 -2.34
CA LYS A 278 12.52 4.72 -2.16
C LYS A 278 11.78 6.01 -2.55
N CYS A 279 11.04 6.01 -3.66
CA CYS A 279 10.32 7.19 -4.13
C CYS A 279 9.17 7.59 -3.19
N SER A 280 8.60 6.65 -2.43
CA SER A 280 7.53 6.93 -1.47
C SER A 280 8.03 7.37 -0.09
N PHE A 281 9.35 7.43 0.13
CA PHE A 281 9.94 7.78 1.42
C PHE A 281 9.38 6.93 2.57
N MET A 282 9.12 5.65 2.27
CA MET A 282 8.76 4.68 3.29
C MET A 282 9.94 4.43 4.21
N THR A 283 9.65 4.30 5.50
CA THR A 283 10.55 3.65 6.45
C THR A 283 10.69 2.17 6.07
N SER A 284 11.77 1.52 6.47
CA SER A 284 11.97 0.07 6.23
C SER A 284 10.83 -0.76 6.82
N ARG A 285 10.15 -0.31 7.89
CA ARG A 285 8.95 -0.98 8.42
C ARG A 285 7.74 -0.84 7.51
N GLU A 286 7.44 0.36 7.02
CA GLU A 286 6.40 0.56 6.01
C GLU A 286 6.71 -0.28 4.75
N GLY A 287 7.99 -0.31 4.34
CA GLY A 287 8.48 -1.14 3.25
C GLY A 287 8.20 -2.63 3.45
N MET A 288 8.44 -3.18 4.65
CA MET A 288 8.11 -4.58 4.96
C MET A 288 6.64 -4.89 4.68
N PHE A 289 5.72 -4.06 5.16
CA PHE A 289 4.28 -4.26 4.93
C PHE A 289 3.92 -4.09 3.45
N PHE A 290 4.52 -3.11 2.77
CA PHE A 290 4.29 -2.91 1.33
C PHE A 290 4.76 -4.11 0.49
N PHE A 291 5.94 -4.65 0.78
CA PHE A 291 6.47 -5.82 0.07
C PHE A 291 5.68 -7.09 0.36
N VAL A 292 5.25 -7.30 1.61
CA VAL A 292 4.33 -8.40 1.96
C VAL A 292 3.02 -8.28 1.17
N GLY A 293 2.38 -7.11 1.20
CA GLY A 293 1.14 -6.87 0.46
C GLY A 293 1.31 -7.07 -1.04
N SER A 294 2.42 -6.60 -1.61
CA SER A 294 2.74 -6.80 -3.04
C SER A 294 2.94 -8.27 -3.37
N MET A 295 3.67 -9.04 -2.55
CA MET A 295 3.86 -10.48 -2.76
C MET A 295 2.55 -11.26 -2.69
N MET A 296 1.72 -10.96 -1.68
CA MET A 296 0.40 -11.57 -1.58
C MET A 296 -0.44 -11.26 -2.82
N LYS A 297 -0.38 -10.01 -3.32
CA LYS A 297 -1.12 -9.60 -4.50
C LYS A 297 -0.65 -10.29 -5.78
N THR A 298 0.66 -10.39 -6.00
CA THR A 298 1.21 -11.09 -7.18
C THR A 298 0.79 -12.57 -7.18
N VAL A 299 0.80 -13.23 -6.01
CA VAL A 299 0.30 -14.62 -5.87
C VAL A 299 -1.19 -14.72 -6.16
N ASP A 300 -1.99 -13.80 -5.62
CA ASP A 300 -3.44 -13.75 -5.83
C ASP A 300 -3.80 -13.57 -7.32
N ASP A 301 -3.09 -12.69 -8.03
CA ASP A 301 -3.28 -12.51 -9.49
C ASP A 301 -3.00 -13.75 -10.32
N HIS A 302 -2.26 -14.70 -9.78
CA HIS A 302 -1.95 -15.97 -10.43
C HIS A 302 -2.69 -17.15 -9.81
N CYS A 303 -3.57 -16.94 -8.81
CA CYS A 303 -4.05 -18.03 -7.99
C CYS A 303 -4.91 -19.06 -8.74
N GLY A 304 -5.48 -18.67 -9.89
CA GLY A 304 -6.35 -19.53 -10.71
C GLY A 304 -7.80 -19.59 -10.23
N TYR A 305 -8.18 -18.74 -9.26
CA TYR A 305 -9.52 -18.68 -8.69
C TYR A 305 -10.06 -17.25 -8.63
N ALA A 306 -11.37 -17.12 -8.85
CA ALA A 306 -12.13 -15.89 -8.60
C ALA A 306 -13.05 -16.11 -7.39
N LEU A 307 -12.46 -16.19 -6.19
CA LEU A 307 -13.22 -16.47 -4.96
C LEU A 307 -14.05 -15.24 -4.56
N PRO A 308 -15.33 -15.40 -4.20
CA PRO A 308 -16.19 -14.26 -3.86
C PRO A 308 -15.80 -13.55 -2.56
N PHE A 309 -14.99 -14.19 -1.71
CA PHE A 309 -14.53 -13.67 -0.43
C PHE A 309 -13.06 -13.21 -0.46
N ASP A 310 -12.42 -13.16 -1.63
CA ASP A 310 -11.03 -12.71 -1.73
C ASP A 310 -10.92 -11.17 -1.62
N PRO A 311 -10.38 -10.61 -0.52
CA PRO A 311 -10.30 -9.18 -0.36
C PRO A 311 -9.36 -8.51 -1.37
N LEU A 312 -8.29 -9.19 -1.81
CA LEU A 312 -7.29 -8.59 -2.70
C LEU A 312 -7.86 -8.34 -4.10
N GLN A 313 -8.72 -9.25 -4.58
CA GLN A 313 -9.43 -9.10 -5.85
C GLN A 313 -10.56 -8.05 -5.82
N HIS A 314 -11.05 -7.67 -4.63
CA HIS A 314 -12.11 -6.67 -4.47
C HIS A 314 -11.59 -5.25 -4.23
N ILE A 315 -10.47 -5.10 -3.50
CA ILE A 315 -9.89 -3.77 -3.20
C ILE A 315 -9.04 -3.23 -4.34
N THR A 316 -8.63 -4.09 -5.27
CA THR A 316 -7.81 -3.73 -6.43
C THR A 316 -8.57 -4.03 -7.72
N SER A 317 -8.13 -3.47 -8.85
CA SER A 317 -8.83 -3.66 -10.13
C SER A 317 -8.17 -4.68 -11.07
N ASN A 318 -6.93 -5.08 -10.77
CA ASN A 318 -6.31 -6.28 -11.33
C ASN A 318 -6.68 -7.48 -10.46
N ASN A 319 -6.95 -8.63 -11.06
CA ASN A 319 -7.31 -9.86 -10.36
C ASN A 319 -6.96 -11.09 -11.20
N ALA A 320 -7.18 -12.28 -10.63
CA ALA A 320 -6.86 -13.55 -11.27
C ALA A 320 -7.51 -13.71 -12.66
N ALA A 321 -8.78 -13.33 -12.84
CA ALA A 321 -9.46 -13.45 -14.13
C ALA A 321 -8.91 -12.47 -15.17
N TYR A 322 -8.57 -11.24 -14.75
CA TYR A 322 -7.95 -10.24 -15.60
C TYR A 322 -6.58 -10.69 -16.12
N HIS A 323 -5.74 -11.18 -15.20
CA HIS A 323 -4.39 -11.61 -15.51
C HIS A 323 -4.39 -12.95 -16.26
N ASP A 324 -5.34 -13.84 -15.99
CA ASP A 324 -5.47 -15.09 -16.74
C ASP A 324 -5.68 -14.86 -18.25
N ILE A 325 -6.50 -13.88 -18.62
CA ILE A 325 -6.70 -13.49 -20.03
C ILE A 325 -5.37 -13.16 -20.71
N HIS A 326 -4.48 -12.48 -20.00
CA HIS A 326 -3.15 -12.11 -20.50
C HIS A 326 -2.29 -13.36 -20.81
N HIS A 327 -2.35 -14.39 -19.97
CA HIS A 327 -1.64 -15.66 -20.19
C HIS A 327 -2.21 -16.50 -21.34
N GLN A 328 -3.42 -16.18 -21.82
CA GLN A 328 -3.98 -16.88 -22.97
C GLN A 328 -3.30 -16.44 -24.28
N SER A 329 -3.04 -17.40 -25.18
CA SER A 329 -2.41 -17.12 -26.48
C SER A 329 -3.12 -16.05 -27.31
N TRP A 330 -4.44 -15.92 -27.11
CA TRP A 330 -5.28 -14.93 -27.78
C TRP A 330 -5.39 -13.59 -27.03
N GLY A 331 -4.95 -13.51 -25.77
CA GLY A 331 -4.97 -12.30 -24.92
C GLY A 331 -3.57 -11.76 -24.57
N ILE A 332 -2.50 -12.44 -25.00
CA ILE A 332 -1.08 -12.13 -24.73
C ILE A 332 -0.58 -10.73 -25.12
N LYS A 333 -1.38 -9.93 -25.84
CA LYS A 333 -1.06 -8.54 -26.17
C LYS A 333 -2.04 -7.53 -25.55
N THR A 334 -2.68 -7.94 -24.46
CA THR A 334 -3.62 -7.13 -23.69
C THR A 334 -3.39 -7.34 -22.20
N ASN A 335 -3.97 -6.49 -21.36
CA ASN A 335 -3.97 -6.64 -19.91
C ASN A 335 -2.55 -6.66 -19.28
N PHE A 336 -1.71 -5.67 -19.59
CA PHE A 336 -0.32 -5.60 -19.11
C PHE A 336 -0.16 -5.05 -17.68
N SER A 337 -1.19 -4.42 -17.12
CA SER A 337 -1.18 -3.78 -15.81
C SER A 337 -1.10 -4.80 -14.69
N GLN A 338 -0.13 -4.60 -13.81
CA GLN A 338 0.12 -5.39 -12.61
C GLN A 338 0.98 -4.56 -11.63
N PRO A 339 0.96 -4.85 -10.32
CA PRO A 339 0.12 -5.88 -9.68
C PRO A 339 -1.24 -5.34 -9.19
N PHE A 340 -1.44 -4.05 -8.96
CA PHE A 340 -2.63 -3.57 -8.26
C PHE A 340 -3.76 -3.12 -9.19
N PHE A 341 -3.53 -2.13 -10.05
CA PHE A 341 -4.61 -1.44 -10.77
C PHE A 341 -4.48 -1.53 -12.28
N THR A 342 -5.62 -1.67 -12.97
CA THR A 342 -5.71 -1.74 -14.43
C THR A 342 -5.76 -0.37 -15.12
N THR A 343 -5.30 0.66 -14.40
CA THR A 343 -5.38 2.07 -14.83
C THR A 343 -4.66 2.31 -16.14
N TRP A 344 -3.45 1.78 -16.29
CA TRP A 344 -2.64 2.02 -17.49
C TRP A 344 -3.21 1.36 -18.74
N ASP A 345 -3.74 0.13 -18.63
CA ASP A 345 -4.44 -0.52 -19.74
C ASP A 345 -5.70 0.24 -20.17
N ARG A 346 -6.42 0.89 -19.24
CA ARG A 346 -7.56 1.75 -19.57
C ARG A 346 -7.12 3.02 -20.30
N ILE A 347 -6.10 3.70 -19.78
CA ILE A 347 -5.59 4.96 -20.34
C ILE A 347 -5.01 4.74 -21.74
N LEU A 348 -4.25 3.68 -21.94
CA LEU A 348 -3.51 3.42 -23.18
C LEU A 348 -4.24 2.45 -24.14
N GLY A 349 -5.45 2.02 -23.77
CA GLY A 349 -6.31 1.23 -24.63
C GLY A 349 -5.82 -0.20 -24.89
N THR A 350 -5.08 -0.79 -23.95
CA THR A 350 -4.52 -2.15 -24.05
C THR A 350 -5.28 -3.18 -23.21
N MET A 351 -6.39 -2.79 -22.57
CA MET A 351 -7.31 -3.71 -21.92
C MET A 351 -8.01 -4.62 -22.95
N TRP A 352 -8.13 -5.91 -22.64
CA TRP A 352 -8.89 -6.87 -23.43
C TRP A 352 -10.33 -6.39 -23.65
N LYS A 353 -10.82 -6.55 -24.88
CA LYS A 353 -12.22 -6.25 -25.26
C LYS A 353 -12.81 -7.47 -25.96
N GLY A 354 -13.94 -7.94 -25.45
CA GLY A 354 -14.73 -9.00 -26.08
C GLY A 354 -15.02 -10.16 -25.13
N ASP A 355 -15.99 -10.97 -25.55
CA ASP A 355 -16.42 -12.14 -24.80
C ASP A 355 -15.37 -13.26 -24.87
N THR A 356 -15.01 -13.78 -23.68
CA THR A 356 -14.05 -14.86 -23.51
C THR A 356 -14.72 -16.24 -23.38
N THR A 357 -16.05 -16.29 -23.19
CA THR A 357 -16.82 -17.51 -22.91
C THR A 357 -16.55 -18.61 -23.94
N LEU A 358 -16.78 -18.31 -25.22
CA LEU A 358 -16.54 -19.26 -26.32
C LEU A 358 -15.08 -19.70 -26.42
N LYS A 359 -14.13 -18.85 -26.02
CA LYS A 359 -12.70 -19.18 -26.07
C LYS A 359 -12.33 -20.18 -24.98
N TYR A 360 -12.79 -19.94 -23.74
CA TYR A 360 -12.58 -20.88 -22.64
C TYR A 360 -13.32 -22.20 -22.87
N GLU A 361 -14.55 -22.17 -23.39
CA GLU A 361 -15.31 -23.39 -23.74
C GLU A 361 -14.57 -24.26 -24.76
N ARG A 362 -13.99 -23.65 -25.80
CA ARG A 362 -13.18 -24.37 -26.80
C ARG A 362 -11.96 -25.02 -26.17
N THR A 363 -11.25 -24.31 -25.30
CA THR A 363 -10.05 -24.85 -24.65
C THR A 363 -10.38 -25.98 -23.69
N ARG A 364 -11.45 -25.84 -22.89
CA ARG A 364 -11.99 -26.90 -22.03
C ARG A 364 -12.38 -28.14 -22.82
N ALA A 365 -13.12 -27.97 -23.92
CA ALA A 365 -13.54 -29.07 -24.78
C ALA A 365 -12.34 -29.80 -25.41
N ALA A 366 -11.31 -29.06 -25.83
CA ALA A 366 -10.08 -29.64 -26.37
C ALA A 366 -9.32 -30.47 -25.32
N ALA A 367 -9.16 -29.94 -24.10
CA ALA A 367 -8.48 -30.65 -23.01
C ALA A 367 -9.22 -31.94 -22.59
N ALA A 368 -10.56 -31.86 -22.51
CA ALA A 368 -11.41 -33.02 -22.22
C ALA A 368 -11.33 -34.09 -23.32
N SER A 369 -11.33 -33.68 -24.59
CA SER A 369 -11.22 -34.60 -25.73
C SER A 369 -9.87 -35.30 -25.76
N LYS A 370 -8.78 -34.58 -25.48
CA LYS A 370 -7.42 -35.15 -25.40
C LYS A 370 -7.32 -36.20 -24.29
N LYS A 371 -7.90 -35.93 -23.11
CA LYS A 371 -7.95 -36.90 -22.00
C LYS A 371 -8.73 -38.18 -22.36
N LYS A 372 -9.85 -38.05 -23.09
CA LYS A 372 -10.63 -39.21 -23.56
C LYS A 372 -9.86 -40.03 -24.59
N GLY A 373 -9.13 -39.38 -25.51
CA GLY A 373 -8.28 -40.06 -26.50
C GLY A 373 -7.18 -40.91 -25.85
N VAL A 374 -6.45 -40.35 -24.88
CA VAL A 374 -5.40 -41.07 -24.14
C VAL A 374 -5.96 -42.29 -23.39
N LYS A 375 -7.11 -42.15 -22.72
CA LYS A 375 -7.75 -43.29 -22.06
C LYS A 375 -8.22 -44.38 -23.04
N GLY A 376 -8.65 -43.99 -24.24
CA GLY A 376 -9.10 -44.93 -25.27
C GLY A 376 -7.95 -45.77 -25.83
N GLU A 377 -6.76 -45.18 -25.99
CA GLU A 377 -5.53 -45.87 -26.40
C GLU A 377 -5.02 -46.81 -25.28
N GLU A 378 -4.99 -46.37 -24.01
CA GLU A 378 -4.59 -47.22 -22.89
C GLU A 378 -5.51 -48.46 -22.71
N THR A 379 -6.80 -48.35 -23.04
CA THR A 379 -7.75 -49.49 -22.96
C THR A 379 -7.73 -50.42 -24.18
N GLN A 380 -7.02 -50.09 -25.26
CA GLN A 380 -6.87 -50.97 -26.43
C GLN A 380 -5.57 -51.79 -26.39
N ASP A 381 -4.65 -51.45 -25.49
CA ASP A 381 -3.37 -52.13 -25.28
C ASP A 381 -3.38 -53.11 -24.07
N GLU A 382 -4.53 -53.32 -23.42
CA GLU A 382 -4.81 -54.42 -22.47
C GLU A 382 -5.65 -55.52 -23.15
#